data_AF-A0A3D0RS10-F1
#
_entry.id   AF-A0A3D0RS10-F1
#
_cell.length_a   1.000
_cell.length_b   1.000
_cell.length_c   1.000
_cell.angle_alpha   90.00
_cell.angle_beta   90.00
_cell.angle_gamma   90.00
#
_symmetry.space_group_name_H-M   'P 1'
#
loop_
_entity.id
_entity.type
_entity.pdbx_description
1 polymer ?
#
loop_
_entity_poly.entity_id
_entity_poly.type
_entity_poly.pdbx_seq_one_letter_code
_entity_poly.pdbx_strand_id
1 'polypeptide(L)' 'AYQAISPVFEADVYQVFDPMKSVEKRNSIGGTSLQSVKNQIKKIKGV' A
#
# COMPACT_ATOMS: atom_id res chain seq x y z
N ALA A 1 -17.96 17.49 -1.39
CA ALA A 1 -16.62 17.16 -1.93
C ALA A 1 -15.68 16.87 -0.77
N TYR A 2 -14.59 16.13 -0.98
CA TYR A 2 -13.66 15.69 0.07
C TYR A 2 -13.10 16.85 0.92
N GLN A 3 -13.00 18.06 0.36
CA GLN A 3 -12.56 19.27 1.08
C GLN A 3 -13.51 19.72 2.20
N ALA A 4 -14.79 19.32 2.18
CA ALA A 4 -15.74 19.65 3.24
C ALA A 4 -15.42 18.94 4.57
N ILE A 5 -14.63 17.86 4.52
CA ILE A 5 -14.15 17.14 5.71
C ILE A 5 -12.88 17.80 6.24
N SER A 6 -11.94 18.13 5.35
CA SER A 6 -10.72 18.83 5.71
C SER A 6 -10.09 19.48 4.48
N PRO A 7 -9.54 20.71 4.58
CA PRO A 7 -8.88 21.39 3.48
C PRO A 7 -7.57 20.73 3.04
N VAL A 8 -7.01 19.81 3.85
CA VAL A 8 -5.77 19.08 3.52
C VAL A 8 -5.99 17.93 2.55
N PHE A 9 -7.24 17.53 2.30
CA PHE A 9 -7.53 16.54 1.28
C PHE A 9 -7.50 17.19 -0.09
N GLU A 10 -6.62 16.68 -0.96
CA GLU A 10 -6.55 17.03 -2.37
C GLU A 10 -7.20 15.94 -3.24
N ALA A 11 -7.26 16.17 -4.55
CA ALA A 11 -7.88 15.23 -5.48
C ALA A 11 -7.20 13.85 -5.50
N ASP A 12 -5.96 13.77 -5.05
CA ASP A 12 -5.20 12.52 -4.94
C ASP A 12 -5.71 11.59 -3.84
N VAL A 13 -6.58 12.05 -2.93
CA VAL A 13 -7.21 11.20 -1.90
C VAL A 13 -7.91 10.00 -2.53
N TYR A 14 -8.47 10.14 -3.73
CA TYR A 14 -9.13 9.03 -4.43
C TYR A 14 -8.18 7.89 -4.81
N GLN A 15 -6.86 8.14 -4.84
CA GLN A 15 -5.86 7.09 -5.10
C GLN A 15 -5.79 6.06 -3.98
N VAL A 16 -6.28 6.36 -2.78
CA VAL A 16 -6.31 5.40 -1.66
C VAL A 16 -7.40 4.34 -1.81
N PHE A 17 -8.38 4.56 -2.69
CA PHE A 17 -9.49 3.63 -2.93
C PHE A 17 -9.16 2.54 -3.96
N ASP A 18 -7.97 2.59 -4.57
CA ASP A 18 -7.44 1.50 -5.37
C ASP A 18 -6.84 0.44 -4.43
N PRO A 19 -7.43 -0.77 -4.34
CA PRO A 19 -6.95 -1.81 -3.43
C PRO A 19 -5.52 -2.26 -3.77
N MET A 20 -5.13 -2.24 -5.05
CA MET A 20 -3.78 -2.61 -5.48
C MET A 20 -2.75 -1.58 -5.01
N LYS A 21 -3.06 -0.29 -5.16
CA LYS A 21 -2.20 0.78 -4.61
C LYS A 21 -2.14 0.74 -3.08
N SER A 22 -3.25 0.39 -2.42
CA SER A 22 -3.31 0.24 -0.96
C SER A 22 -2.35 -0.84 -0.45
N VAL A 23 -2.35 -2.02 -1.06
CA VAL A 23 -1.42 -3.10 -0.64
C VAL A 23 0.02 -2.80 -1.00
N GLU A 24 0.27 -2.17 -2.15
CA GLU A 24 1.63 -1.89 -2.61
C GLU A 24 2.35 -0.86 -1.73
N LYS A 25 1.62 0.08 -1.11
CA LYS A 25 2.19 1.01 -0.12
C LYS A 25 2.74 0.33 1.14
N ARG A 26 2.29 -0.90 1.46
CA ARG A 26 2.75 -1.67 2.63
C ARG A 26 4.04 -2.43 2.29
N ASN A 27 5.08 -1.70 1.90
CA ASN A 27 6.34 -2.24 1.34
C ASN A 27 7.52 -2.31 2.32
N SER A 28 7.32 -1.92 3.58
CA SER A 28 8.30 -2.15 4.64
C SER A 28 8.52 -3.66 4.88
N ILE A 29 9.63 -4.01 5.53
CA ILE A 29 9.94 -5.41 5.88
C ILE A 29 8.78 -6.01 6.69
N GLY A 30 8.22 -7.13 6.20
CA GLY A 30 7.04 -7.79 6.82
C GLY A 30 5.69 -7.23 6.37
N GLY A 31 5.66 -6.24 5.47
CA GLY A 31 4.43 -5.69 4.91
C GLY A 31 3.75 -6.60 3.86
N THR A 32 2.65 -6.12 3.27
CA THR A 32 1.80 -6.89 2.35
C THR A 32 1.97 -6.52 0.87
N SER A 33 2.95 -5.68 0.51
CA SER A 33 3.24 -5.43 -0.91
C SER A 33 3.68 -6.71 -1.62
N LEU A 34 3.52 -6.76 -2.94
CA LEU A 34 3.92 -7.93 -3.73
C LEU A 34 5.40 -8.26 -3.51
N GLN A 35 6.26 -7.23 -3.48
CA GLN A 35 7.68 -7.41 -3.23
C GLN A 35 7.95 -7.96 -1.82
N SER A 36 7.26 -7.44 -0.79
CA SER A 36 7.43 -7.92 0.58
C SER A 36 7.03 -9.39 0.71
N VAL A 37 5.88 -9.78 0.13
CA VAL A 37 5.43 -11.18 0.16
C VAL A 37 6.37 -12.10 -0.61
N LYS A 38 6.88 -11.68 -1.78
CA LYS A 38 7.91 -12.43 -2.51
C LYS A 38 9.17 -12.65 -1.68
N ASN A 39 9.64 -11.61 -0.97
CA ASN A 39 10.81 -11.71 -0.10
C ASN A 39 10.55 -12.66 1.08
N GLN A 40 9.35 -12.64 1.67
CA GLN A 40 8.96 -13.56 2.74
C GLN A 40 8.93 -15.01 2.25
N ILE A 41 8.32 -15.27 1.10
CA ILE A 41 8.29 -16.61 0.48
C ILE A 41 9.72 -17.10 0.19
N LYS A 42 10.57 -16.23 -0.37
CA LYS A 42 11.97 -16.54 -0.65
C LYS A 42 12.71 -16.93 0.63
N LYS A 43 12.57 -16.13 1.70
CA LYS A 43 13.16 -16.39 3.02
C LYS A 43 12.70 -17.71 3.63
N ILE A 44 11.42 -18.04 3.53
CA ILE A 44 10.86 -19.31 4.04
C ILE A 44 11.37 -20.51 3.25
N LYS A 45 11.52 -20.38 1.93
CA LYS A 45 12.03 -21.44 1.06
C LYS A 45 13.55 -21.65 1.18
N GLY A 46 14.28 -20.72 1.83
CA GLY A 46 15.73 -20.80 1.96
C GLY A 46 16.51 -20.57 0.66
N VAL A 47 15.92 -19.88 -0.32
CA VAL A 47 16.52 -19.53 -1.63
C VAL A 47 16.93 -18.06 -1.67
#